data_AF-A0A392M261-F1
#
_entry.id   AF-A0A392M261-F1
#
_cell.length_a   1.000
_cell.length_b   1.000
_cell.length_c   1.000
_cell.angle_alpha   90.00
_cell.angle_beta   90.00
_cell.angle_gamma   90.00
#
_symmetry.space_group_name_H-M   'P 1'
#
loop_
_entity.id
_entity.type
_entity.pdbx_description
1 polymer ?
#
loop_
_entity_poly.entity_id
_entity_poly.type
_entity_poly.pdbx_seq_one_letter_code
_entity_poly.pdbx_strand_id
1 'polypeptide(L)'
;MEVYGKSDHDHNSHTHESCFVQRIGTHFILGGKPYYFNGFNAYWLMMIASDPSTRNKVSTTLEEASKHGLSVARTWAFNDGPGYKALQISPGSYDEDVFKGLDFAISEAGKYGVQLILCFVNNWKDFGGKSQYVKWAQERGQLVNNDDDFFTHPVVKQYYKNHIKAVLTRINTISGLAYKDDPTIFAWELMNEPRTLNDYSGKSIQ
;
A
#
# COMPACT_ATOMS: atom_id res chain seq x y z
N MET A 1 0.65 -53.03 -40.49
CA MET A 1 1.37 -52.34 -39.41
C MET A 1 1.22 -50.86 -39.70
N GLU A 2 0.09 -50.29 -39.27
CA GLU A 2 -0.26 -48.88 -39.48
C GLU A 2 0.47 -48.05 -38.43
N VAL A 3 1.13 -46.97 -38.86
CA VAL A 3 1.56 -45.90 -37.95
C VAL A 3 0.86 -44.64 -38.41
N TYR A 4 -0.20 -44.29 -37.69
CA TYR A 4 -0.92 -43.03 -37.78
C TYR A 4 0.02 -41.87 -37.38
N GLY A 5 0.31 -40.98 -38.33
CA GLY A 5 0.75 -39.63 -38.03
C GLY A 5 -0.48 -38.77 -37.75
N LYS A 6 -0.75 -38.49 -36.47
CA LYS A 6 -1.69 -37.43 -36.06
C LYS A 6 -0.90 -36.15 -35.84
N SER A 7 -1.19 -35.16 -36.67
CA SER A 7 -0.99 -33.75 -36.36
C SER A 7 -1.96 -33.31 -35.26
N ASP A 8 -1.67 -32.11 -34.73
CA ASP A 8 -2.49 -31.26 -33.87
C ASP A 8 -2.25 -31.46 -32.37
N HIS A 9 -1.58 -30.47 -31.76
CA HIS A 9 -2.31 -29.42 -31.06
C HIS A 9 -1.40 -28.21 -30.81
N ASP A 10 -1.70 -27.12 -31.52
CA ASP A 10 -1.33 -25.77 -31.10
C ASP A 10 -1.86 -25.53 -29.68
N HIS A 11 -0.97 -25.48 -28.71
CA HIS A 11 -1.27 -24.84 -27.44
C HIS A 11 -1.23 -23.34 -27.64
N ASN A 12 -2.36 -22.81 -28.12
CA ASN A 12 -2.69 -21.41 -27.95
C ASN A 12 -2.91 -21.16 -26.45
N SER A 13 -1.80 -20.99 -25.71
CA SER A 13 -1.87 -20.44 -24.36
C SER A 13 -2.28 -18.98 -24.51
N HIS A 14 -3.59 -18.71 -24.43
CA HIS A 14 -4.06 -17.41 -24.03
C HIS A 14 -3.54 -17.16 -22.62
N THR A 15 -2.30 -16.67 -22.53
CA THR A 15 -1.79 -16.04 -21.32
C THR A 15 -2.73 -14.89 -21.05
N HIS A 16 -3.65 -15.07 -20.11
CA HIS A 16 -4.41 -13.95 -19.57
C HIS A 16 -3.37 -12.92 -19.14
N GLU A 17 -3.27 -11.84 -19.91
CA GLU A 17 -2.38 -10.74 -19.59
C GLU A 17 -2.76 -10.24 -18.20
N SER A 18 -1.84 -10.36 -17.26
CA SER A 18 -2.05 -9.94 -15.88
C SER A 18 -2.34 -8.45 -15.83
N CYS A 19 -3.47 -8.09 -15.22
CA CYS A 19 -3.81 -6.70 -14.93
C CYS A 19 -2.91 -6.08 -13.84
N PHE A 20 -2.15 -6.89 -13.10
CA PHE A 20 -1.14 -6.41 -12.15
C PHE A 20 0.18 -6.08 -12.84
N VAL A 21 0.85 -5.05 -12.34
CA VAL A 21 2.24 -4.78 -12.68
C VAL A 21 3.12 -5.90 -12.13
N GLN A 22 4.00 -6.38 -13.00
CA GLN A 22 4.97 -7.42 -12.70
C GLN A 22 6.38 -6.88 -12.87
N ARG A 23 7.38 -7.69 -12.50
CA ARG A 23 8.79 -7.41 -12.73
C ARG A 23 9.43 -8.54 -13.54
N ILE A 24 10.15 -8.18 -14.60
CA ILE A 24 11.06 -9.09 -15.31
C ILE A 24 12.45 -8.44 -15.33
N GLY A 25 13.42 -9.09 -14.67
CA GLY A 25 14.78 -8.57 -14.55
C GLY A 25 14.81 -7.22 -13.84
N THR A 26 15.12 -6.15 -14.56
CA THR A 26 15.18 -4.76 -14.05
C THR A 26 14.04 -3.88 -14.54
N HIS A 27 13.03 -4.44 -15.22
CA HIS A 27 11.93 -3.68 -15.80
C HIS A 27 10.59 -4.08 -15.17
N PHE A 28 9.69 -3.10 -15.05
CA PHE A 28 8.28 -3.37 -14.79
C PHE A 28 7.58 -3.76 -16.09
N ILE A 29 6.57 -4.64 -15.98
CA ILE A 29 5.79 -5.15 -17.09
C ILE A 29 4.30 -5.04 -16.73
N LEU A 30 3.48 -4.52 -17.65
CA LEU A 30 2.02 -4.46 -17.50
C LEU A 30 1.39 -4.90 -18.84
N GLY A 31 0.46 -5.86 -18.80
CA GLY A 31 -0.13 -6.40 -20.03
C GLY A 31 0.90 -6.92 -21.03
N GLY A 32 1.92 -7.64 -20.54
CA GLY A 32 3.00 -8.20 -21.37
C GLY A 32 3.99 -7.17 -21.95
N LYS A 33 3.84 -5.87 -21.68
CA LYS A 33 4.68 -4.81 -22.26
C LYS A 33 5.53 -4.10 -21.20
N PRO A 34 6.73 -3.59 -21.54
CA PRO A 34 7.50 -2.72 -20.67
C PRO A 34 6.66 -1.56 -20.16
N TYR A 35 6.65 -1.38 -18.85
CA TYR A 35 5.91 -0.34 -18.15
C TYR A 35 6.89 0.65 -17.51
N TYR A 36 6.94 1.85 -18.05
CA TYR A 36 7.68 2.97 -17.47
C TYR A 36 6.65 3.95 -16.91
N PHE A 37 6.80 4.32 -15.65
CA PHE A 37 5.89 5.26 -15.01
C PHE A 37 6.55 6.62 -14.79
N ASN A 38 5.73 7.66 -14.89
CA ASN A 38 6.02 8.98 -14.34
C ASN A 38 5.05 9.20 -13.18
N GLY A 39 5.52 9.71 -12.04
CA GLY A 39 4.73 9.67 -10.82
C GLY A 39 4.96 10.83 -9.87
N PHE A 40 4.19 10.81 -8.78
CA PHE A 40 4.18 11.88 -7.78
C PHE A 40 3.91 11.33 -6.37
N ASN A 41 4.20 12.15 -5.35
CA ASN A 41 3.83 11.85 -3.98
C ASN A 41 2.59 12.67 -3.60
N ALA A 42 1.56 11.99 -3.09
CA ALA A 42 0.36 12.60 -2.54
C ALA A 42 -0.03 11.85 -1.27
N TYR A 43 0.73 12.06 -0.20
CA TYR A 43 0.59 11.30 1.04
C TYR A 43 -0.78 11.46 1.73
N TRP A 44 -1.53 12.51 1.39
CA TRP A 44 -2.73 12.97 2.09
C TRP A 44 -4.05 12.44 1.50
N LEU A 45 -4.02 11.64 0.42
CA LEU A 45 -5.23 11.24 -0.33
C LEU A 45 -6.30 10.62 0.57
N MET A 46 -5.93 9.65 1.41
CA MET A 46 -6.86 8.99 2.35
C MET A 46 -7.53 9.99 3.29
N MET A 47 -6.76 10.89 3.90
CA MET A 47 -7.30 11.83 4.89
C MET A 47 -8.26 12.83 4.25
N ILE A 48 -7.90 13.38 3.08
CA ILE A 48 -8.76 14.33 2.34
C ILE A 48 -10.02 13.61 1.83
N ALA A 49 -9.91 12.36 1.38
CA ALA A 49 -11.06 11.57 0.97
C ALA A 49 -12.01 11.21 2.13
N SER A 50 -11.50 11.13 3.36
CA SER A 50 -12.31 10.82 4.55
C SER A 50 -13.29 11.93 4.93
N ASP A 51 -13.10 13.16 4.42
CA ASP A 51 -14.03 14.27 4.61
C ASP A 51 -14.83 14.51 3.32
N PRO A 52 -16.15 14.26 3.31
CA PRO A 52 -16.99 14.48 2.13
C PRO A 52 -16.87 15.89 1.52
N SER A 53 -16.61 16.92 2.34
CA SER A 53 -16.48 18.31 1.88
C SER A 53 -15.20 18.58 1.09
N THR A 54 -14.18 17.72 1.23
CA THR A 54 -12.89 17.87 0.54
C THR A 54 -12.55 16.71 -0.37
N ARG A 55 -13.33 15.62 -0.35
CA ARG A 55 -13.12 14.40 -1.13
C ARG A 55 -12.97 14.64 -2.63
N ASN A 56 -13.68 15.61 -3.20
CA ASN A 56 -13.57 15.98 -4.60
C ASN A 56 -12.16 16.40 -5.02
N LYS A 57 -11.34 16.94 -4.09
CA LYS A 57 -9.95 17.31 -4.36
C LYS A 57 -9.09 16.11 -4.73
N VAL A 58 -9.41 14.91 -4.23
CA VAL A 58 -8.74 13.65 -4.62
C VAL A 58 -9.06 13.32 -6.07
N SER A 59 -10.34 13.38 -6.48
CA SER A 59 -10.74 13.21 -7.89
C SER A 59 -10.03 14.20 -8.80
N THR A 60 -10.08 15.50 -8.47
CA THR A 60 -9.43 16.54 -9.28
C THR A 60 -7.92 16.29 -9.40
N THR A 61 -7.25 15.92 -8.31
CA THR A 61 -5.80 15.67 -8.35
C THR A 61 -5.44 14.48 -9.24
N LEU A 62 -6.19 13.38 -9.14
CA LEU A 62 -5.95 12.17 -9.95
C LEU A 62 -6.32 12.39 -11.43
N GLU A 63 -7.36 13.15 -11.70
CA GLU A 63 -7.74 13.55 -13.05
C GLU A 63 -6.65 14.42 -13.71
N GLU A 64 -6.17 15.44 -13.01
CA GLU A 64 -5.10 16.30 -13.54
C GLU A 64 -3.78 15.52 -13.71
N ALA A 65 -3.44 14.63 -12.77
CA ALA A 65 -2.30 13.73 -12.91
C ALA A 65 -2.39 12.91 -14.21
N SER A 66 -3.56 12.31 -14.46
CA SER A 66 -3.83 11.52 -15.67
C SER A 66 -3.71 12.37 -16.95
N LYS A 67 -4.30 13.57 -16.98
CA LYS A 67 -4.18 14.52 -18.11
C LYS A 67 -2.75 14.92 -18.43
N HIS A 68 -1.86 14.93 -17.43
CA HIS A 68 -0.46 15.26 -17.57
C HIS A 68 0.47 14.05 -17.70
N GLY A 69 -0.08 12.84 -17.87
CA GLY A 69 0.71 11.62 -18.10
C GLY A 69 1.42 11.09 -16.85
N LEU A 70 0.97 11.47 -15.66
CA LEU A 70 1.41 10.87 -14.40
C LEU A 70 0.58 9.61 -14.13
N SER A 71 1.23 8.45 -14.11
CA SER A 71 0.57 7.14 -14.06
C SER A 71 0.69 6.44 -12.71
N VAL A 72 1.52 6.93 -11.78
CA VAL A 72 1.69 6.35 -10.44
C VAL A 72 1.68 7.44 -9.36
N ALA A 73 0.88 7.25 -8.31
CA ALA A 73 0.91 8.08 -7.11
C ALA A 73 1.38 7.25 -5.90
N ARG A 74 2.34 7.79 -5.14
CA ARG A 74 2.74 7.23 -3.84
C ARG A 74 1.95 7.92 -2.72
N THR A 75 1.32 7.14 -1.85
CA THR A 75 0.49 7.64 -0.76
C THR A 75 0.56 6.79 0.52
N TRP A 76 0.00 7.30 1.61
CA TRP A 76 -0.07 6.63 2.90
C TRP A 76 -1.30 5.73 3.00
N ALA A 77 -1.06 4.49 3.40
CA ALA A 77 -2.07 3.58 3.94
C ALA A 77 -1.98 3.50 5.48
N PHE A 78 -1.44 4.54 6.12
CA PHE A 78 -1.32 4.68 7.57
C PHE A 78 -1.64 6.10 8.02
N ASN A 79 -2.06 6.21 9.27
CA ASN A 79 -2.04 7.40 10.11
C ASN A 79 -2.29 6.90 11.54
N ASP A 80 -1.23 6.76 12.32
CA ASP A 80 -1.21 5.97 13.55
C ASP A 80 -1.32 6.88 14.79
N GLY A 81 -2.20 6.52 15.74
CA GLY A 81 -2.36 7.23 17.01
C GLY A 81 -3.44 8.31 16.97
N PRO A 82 -3.62 9.13 18.03
CA PRO A 82 -4.78 10.00 18.20
C PRO A 82 -4.73 11.30 17.36
N GLY A 83 -4.05 11.29 16.21
CA GLY A 83 -3.90 12.45 15.34
C GLY A 83 -5.18 12.83 14.58
N TYR A 84 -5.16 13.99 13.93
CA TYR A 84 -6.22 14.39 13.00
C TYR A 84 -6.40 13.31 11.92
N LYS A 85 -7.63 12.80 11.76
CA LYS A 85 -8.00 11.76 10.79
C LYS A 85 -7.11 10.51 10.88
N ALA A 86 -6.84 10.06 12.11
CA ALA A 86 -6.18 8.80 12.39
C ALA A 86 -6.85 7.63 11.68
N LEU A 87 -6.08 6.79 10.98
CA LEU A 87 -6.57 5.53 10.43
C LEU A 87 -6.56 4.46 11.52
N GLN A 88 -5.40 4.23 12.15
CA GLN A 88 -5.25 3.25 13.21
C GLN A 88 -5.19 3.97 14.56
N ILE A 89 -6.32 3.98 15.26
CA ILE A 89 -6.51 4.70 16.53
C ILE A 89 -5.67 4.04 17.65
N SER A 90 -5.64 2.71 17.65
CA SER A 90 -4.81 1.87 18.54
C SER A 90 -4.51 0.53 17.85
N PRO A 91 -3.60 -0.32 18.36
CA PRO A 91 -3.21 -1.55 17.67
C PRO A 91 -4.41 -2.43 17.31
N GLY A 92 -4.68 -2.59 16.02
CA GLY A 92 -5.79 -3.39 15.50
C GLY A 92 -7.18 -2.74 15.56
N SER A 93 -7.27 -1.45 15.93
CA SER A 93 -8.52 -0.68 15.94
C SER A 93 -8.43 0.48 14.95
N TYR A 94 -9.42 0.56 14.05
CA TYR A 94 -9.40 1.46 12.90
C TYR A 94 -10.60 2.40 12.91
N ASP A 95 -10.37 3.63 12.44
CA ASP A 95 -11.44 4.54 12.07
C ASP A 95 -11.98 4.15 10.69
N GLU A 96 -13.22 3.66 10.66
CA GLU A 96 -13.85 3.16 9.42
C GLU A 96 -14.12 4.27 8.40
N ASP A 97 -14.38 5.51 8.83
CA ASP A 97 -14.61 6.63 7.91
C ASP A 97 -13.31 7.08 7.25
N VAL A 98 -12.19 7.01 7.98
CA VAL A 98 -10.84 7.21 7.40
C VAL A 98 -10.46 6.07 6.47
N PHE A 99 -10.77 4.81 6.84
CA PHE A 99 -10.51 3.66 5.97
C PHE A 99 -11.30 3.72 4.66
N LYS A 100 -12.57 4.16 4.70
CA LYS A 100 -13.36 4.47 3.49
C LYS A 100 -12.78 5.61 2.66
N GLY A 101 -12.02 6.51 3.27
CA GLY A 101 -11.22 7.50 2.55
C GLY A 101 -10.16 6.84 1.65
N LEU A 102 -9.49 5.79 2.14
CA LEU A 102 -8.54 5.02 1.35
C LEU A 102 -9.25 4.19 0.26
N ASP A 103 -10.43 3.63 0.56
CA ASP A 103 -11.29 2.95 -0.43
C ASP A 103 -11.59 3.88 -1.62
N PHE A 104 -11.98 5.12 -1.33
CA PHE A 104 -12.24 6.15 -2.33
C PHE A 104 -10.99 6.50 -3.13
N ALA A 105 -9.85 6.73 -2.46
CA ALA A 105 -8.61 7.06 -3.16
C ALA A 105 -8.20 5.95 -4.16
N ILE A 106 -8.32 4.68 -3.77
CA ILE A 106 -8.04 3.54 -4.66
C ILE A 106 -9.04 3.48 -5.81
N SER A 107 -10.35 3.52 -5.52
CA SER A 107 -11.37 3.44 -6.57
C SER A 107 -11.25 4.59 -7.59
N GLU A 108 -10.96 5.80 -7.11
CA GLU A 108 -10.84 6.98 -7.96
C GLU A 108 -9.53 6.95 -8.78
N ALA A 109 -8.44 6.43 -8.21
CA ALA A 109 -7.18 6.25 -8.94
C ALA A 109 -7.37 5.27 -10.11
N GLY A 110 -8.06 4.14 -9.87
CA GLY A 110 -8.39 3.17 -10.91
C GLY A 110 -9.25 3.77 -12.02
N LYS A 111 -10.24 4.61 -11.68
CA LYS A 111 -11.08 5.34 -12.64
C LYS A 111 -10.29 6.25 -13.57
N TYR A 112 -9.22 6.89 -13.08
CA TYR A 112 -8.38 7.79 -13.86
C TYR A 112 -7.11 7.14 -14.43
N GLY A 113 -6.97 5.81 -14.29
CA GLY A 113 -5.81 5.07 -14.79
C GLY A 113 -4.50 5.38 -14.06
N VAL A 114 -4.58 5.86 -12.81
CA VAL A 114 -3.44 6.12 -11.93
C VAL A 114 -3.28 4.92 -10.99
N GLN A 115 -2.10 4.32 -10.93
CA GLN A 115 -1.83 3.24 -9.99
C GLN A 115 -1.23 3.77 -8.68
N LEU A 116 -1.38 3.03 -7.59
CA LEU A 116 -0.97 3.47 -6.26
C LEU A 116 0.17 2.64 -5.67
N ILE A 117 1.18 3.32 -5.12
CA ILE A 117 2.11 2.73 -4.15
C ILE A 117 1.59 3.06 -2.75
N LEU A 118 1.26 2.03 -1.99
CA LEU A 118 0.69 2.16 -0.64
C LEU A 118 1.75 1.82 0.41
N CYS A 119 2.17 2.82 1.18
CA CYS A 119 3.10 2.62 2.29
C CYS A 119 2.36 2.33 3.60
N PHE A 120 2.86 1.39 4.40
CA PHE A 120 2.17 0.88 5.60
C PHE A 120 2.55 1.55 6.93
N VAL A 121 3.68 2.25 7.02
CA VAL A 121 4.08 2.95 8.26
C VAL A 121 5.15 4.00 7.96
N ASN A 122 5.32 4.97 8.86
CA ASN A 122 6.39 5.97 8.77
C ASN A 122 7.61 5.63 9.65
N ASN A 123 8.82 5.98 9.21
CA ASN A 123 9.96 6.08 10.11
C ASN A 123 9.88 7.31 11.02
N TRP A 124 9.31 8.41 10.51
CA TRP A 124 9.18 9.67 11.24
C TRP A 124 7.93 9.71 12.12
N LYS A 125 7.87 10.70 13.02
CA LYS A 125 6.75 10.88 13.97
C LYS A 125 5.49 11.45 13.34
N ASP A 126 5.61 12.10 12.18
CA ASP A 126 4.47 12.61 11.44
C ASP A 126 3.54 11.46 11.06
N PHE A 127 2.25 11.63 11.36
CA PHE A 127 1.22 10.58 11.21
C PHE A 127 1.53 9.32 12.04
N GLY A 128 2.26 9.48 13.16
CA GLY A 128 2.60 8.42 14.12
C GLY A 128 3.90 7.71 13.78
N GLY A 129 3.84 6.70 12.91
CA GLY A 129 5.00 5.91 12.50
C GLY A 129 5.54 4.96 13.57
N LYS A 130 6.77 4.47 13.39
CA LYS A 130 7.40 3.46 14.25
C LYS A 130 7.38 3.83 15.74
N SER A 131 7.54 5.12 16.04
CA SER A 131 7.50 5.65 17.41
C SER A 131 6.15 5.42 18.08
N GLN A 132 5.05 5.54 17.35
CA GLN A 132 3.70 5.32 17.87
C GLN A 132 3.44 3.83 18.16
N TYR A 133 3.99 2.93 17.35
CA TYR A 133 3.95 1.49 17.57
C TYR A 133 4.71 1.07 18.83
N VAL A 134 5.91 1.63 19.05
CA VAL A 134 6.69 1.42 20.28
C VAL A 134 5.95 1.98 21.49
N LYS A 135 5.39 3.18 21.38
CA LYS A 135 4.56 3.80 22.43
C LYS A 135 3.36 2.93 22.82
N TRP A 136 2.62 2.40 21.85
CA TRP A 136 1.50 1.50 22.15
C TRP A 136 1.91 0.23 22.90
N ALA A 137 3.10 -0.32 22.60
CA ALA A 137 3.63 -1.46 23.34
C ALA A 137 4.01 -1.05 24.76
N GLN A 138 4.66 0.11 24.95
CA GLN A 138 4.99 0.65 26.26
C GLN A 138 3.75 0.86 27.13
N GLU A 139 2.69 1.47 26.58
CA GLU A 139 1.40 1.69 27.26
C GLU A 139 0.70 0.38 27.67
N ARG A 140 1.06 -0.73 27.01
CA ARG A 140 0.58 -2.09 27.31
C ARG A 140 1.59 -2.91 28.14
N GLY A 141 2.51 -2.23 28.82
CA GLY A 141 3.45 -2.82 29.77
C GLY A 141 4.61 -3.59 29.14
N GLN A 142 4.88 -3.42 27.84
CA GLN A 142 6.05 -4.04 27.21
C GLN A 142 7.33 -3.27 27.55
N LEU A 143 8.43 -4.00 27.73
CA LEU A 143 9.76 -3.43 27.95
C LEU A 143 10.38 -3.04 26.61
N VAL A 144 10.23 -1.76 26.26
CA VAL A 144 10.82 -1.14 25.07
C VAL A 144 11.70 0.04 25.48
N ASN A 145 12.78 0.27 24.75
CA ASN A 145 13.84 1.22 25.06
C ASN A 145 13.84 2.41 24.10
N ASN A 146 13.62 2.18 22.80
CA ASN A 146 13.68 3.23 21.78
C ASN A 146 12.88 2.86 20.52
N ASP A 147 12.78 3.80 19.57
CA ASP A 147 11.98 3.63 18.35
C ASP A 147 12.45 2.47 17.43
N ASP A 148 13.71 2.05 17.51
CA ASP A 148 14.23 0.92 16.70
C ASP A 148 13.75 -0.44 17.23
N ASP A 149 13.17 -0.50 18.44
CA ASP A 149 12.48 -1.71 18.93
C ASP A 149 11.26 -2.07 18.08
N PHE A 150 10.80 -1.15 17.22
CA PHE A 150 9.86 -1.46 16.15
C PHE A 150 10.30 -2.67 15.30
N PHE A 151 11.59 -2.77 14.99
CA PHE A 151 12.10 -3.79 14.08
C PHE A 151 12.35 -5.14 14.77
N THR A 152 12.57 -5.12 16.09
CA THR A 152 13.07 -6.26 16.86
C THR A 152 12.05 -6.80 17.87
N HIS A 153 11.27 -5.94 18.53
CA HIS A 153 10.39 -6.34 19.63
C HIS A 153 9.19 -7.15 19.10
N PRO A 154 8.97 -8.39 19.58
CA PRO A 154 8.00 -9.32 18.98
C PRO A 154 6.57 -8.79 18.98
N VAL A 155 6.15 -8.13 20.08
CA VAL A 155 4.80 -7.54 20.17
C VAL A 155 4.63 -6.37 19.18
N VAL A 156 5.66 -5.54 19.00
CA VAL A 156 5.59 -4.39 18.09
C VAL A 156 5.53 -4.86 16.64
N LYS A 157 6.35 -5.85 16.28
CA LYS A 157 6.28 -6.52 14.97
C LYS A 157 4.90 -7.15 14.73
N GLN A 158 4.27 -7.70 15.76
CA GLN A 158 2.94 -8.29 15.63
C GLN A 158 1.87 -7.23 15.36
N TYR A 159 1.94 -6.05 16.01
CA TYR A 159 1.05 -4.93 15.70
C TYR A 159 1.17 -4.51 14.23
N TYR A 160 2.40 -4.36 13.73
CA TYR A 160 2.65 -3.99 12.34
C TYR A 160 2.18 -5.06 11.35
N LYS A 161 2.43 -6.34 11.62
CA LYS A 161 1.89 -7.45 10.81
C LYS A 161 0.37 -7.50 10.79
N ASN A 162 -0.27 -7.19 11.92
CA ASN A 162 -1.73 -7.07 11.98
C ASN A 162 -2.23 -5.92 11.12
N HIS A 163 -1.51 -4.79 11.09
CA HIS A 163 -1.84 -3.65 10.22
C HIS A 163 -1.73 -3.98 8.74
N ILE A 164 -0.60 -4.56 8.32
CA ILE A 164 -0.40 -5.09 6.97
C ILE A 164 -1.59 -5.99 6.57
N LYS A 165 -1.93 -6.97 7.43
CA LYS A 165 -3.04 -7.89 7.17
C LYS A 165 -4.37 -7.16 7.03
N ALA A 166 -4.67 -6.20 7.90
CA ALA A 166 -5.90 -5.41 7.84
C ALA A 166 -6.02 -4.66 6.50
N VAL A 167 -4.95 -4.01 6.04
CA VAL A 167 -4.93 -3.27 4.76
C VAL A 167 -5.06 -4.22 3.57
N LEU A 168 -4.26 -5.29 3.50
CA LEU A 168 -4.30 -6.25 2.37
C LEU A 168 -5.66 -6.95 2.22
N THR A 169 -6.31 -7.25 3.34
CA THR A 169 -7.58 -8.00 3.36
C THR A 169 -8.82 -7.10 3.39
N ARG A 170 -8.65 -5.77 3.44
CA ARG A 170 -9.73 -4.79 3.32
C ARG A 170 -10.47 -5.01 2.01
N ILE A 171 -11.79 -5.19 2.09
CA ILE A 171 -12.69 -5.15 0.93
C ILE A 171 -13.07 -3.69 0.72
N ASN A 172 -12.70 -3.15 -0.44
CA ASN A 172 -13.02 -1.80 -0.84
C ASN A 172 -14.55 -1.64 -0.91
N THR A 173 -15.10 -0.70 -0.13
CA THR A 173 -16.56 -0.48 -0.05
C THR A 173 -17.19 0.07 -1.34
N ILE A 174 -16.38 0.51 -2.31
CA ILE A 174 -16.82 1.08 -3.59
C ILE A 174 -16.64 0.06 -4.72
N SER A 175 -15.44 -0.50 -4.89
CA SER A 175 -15.16 -1.45 -5.97
C SER A 175 -15.56 -2.89 -5.66
N GLY A 176 -15.70 -3.24 -4.37
CA GLY A 176 -15.98 -4.60 -3.91
C GLY A 176 -14.78 -5.55 -3.97
N LEU A 177 -13.61 -5.09 -4.40
CA LEU A 177 -12.38 -5.88 -4.45
C LEU A 177 -11.66 -5.84 -3.10
N ALA A 178 -11.08 -6.97 -2.69
CA ALA A 178 -10.06 -6.91 -1.64
C ALA A 178 -8.84 -6.16 -2.19
N TYR A 179 -8.18 -5.33 -1.38
CA TYR A 179 -7.06 -4.51 -1.88
C TYR A 179 -5.92 -5.35 -2.47
N LYS A 180 -5.63 -6.52 -1.88
CA LYS A 180 -4.65 -7.47 -2.44
C LYS A 180 -4.99 -7.99 -3.84
N ASP A 181 -6.27 -7.89 -4.24
CA ASP A 181 -6.81 -8.37 -5.51
C ASP A 181 -7.15 -7.19 -6.46
N ASP A 182 -6.80 -5.95 -6.11
CA ASP A 182 -7.08 -4.74 -6.91
C ASP A 182 -5.84 -4.31 -7.73
N PRO A 183 -5.88 -4.39 -9.09
CA PRO A 183 -4.75 -4.04 -9.94
C PRO A 183 -4.43 -2.53 -9.99
N THR A 184 -5.28 -1.69 -9.39
CA THR A 184 -4.97 -0.28 -9.17
C THR A 184 -3.76 -0.11 -8.24
N ILE A 185 -3.48 -1.09 -7.37
CA ILE A 185 -2.32 -1.03 -6.49
C ILE A 185 -1.08 -1.55 -7.23
N PHE A 186 -0.16 -0.63 -7.49
CA PHE A 186 1.12 -0.89 -8.15
C PHE A 186 2.06 -1.71 -7.26
N ALA A 187 2.21 -1.28 -5.99
CA ALA A 187 3.08 -1.93 -5.03
C ALA A 187 2.70 -1.61 -3.59
N TRP A 188 3.15 -2.49 -2.71
CA TRP A 188 3.15 -2.30 -1.26
C TRP A 188 4.53 -1.82 -0.82
N GLU A 189 4.58 -0.76 -0.03
CA GLU A 189 5.82 -0.22 0.55
C GLU A 189 5.82 -0.48 2.06
N LEU A 190 6.88 -1.14 2.55
CA LEU A 190 6.94 -1.53 3.96
C LEU A 190 6.91 -0.31 4.89
N MET A 191 7.78 0.66 4.64
CA MET A 191 7.91 1.84 5.49
C MET A 191 8.46 3.01 4.68
N ASN A 192 7.99 4.21 5.01
CA ASN A 192 8.59 5.43 4.52
C ASN A 192 9.94 5.68 5.19
N GLU A 193 10.99 5.75 4.36
CA GLU A 193 12.35 6.14 4.77
C GLU A 193 12.88 5.40 6.02
N PRO A 194 12.88 4.05 6.02
CA PRO A 194 13.28 3.27 7.18
C PRO A 194 14.73 3.56 7.59
N ARG A 195 14.95 3.83 8.89
CA ARG A 195 16.28 4.04 9.49
C ARG A 195 16.40 3.27 10.79
N THR A 196 17.59 2.74 11.05
CA THR A 196 18.06 2.29 12.36
C THR A 196 19.13 3.27 12.83
N LEU A 197 18.94 3.90 13.99
CA LEU A 197 19.93 4.84 14.55
C LEU A 197 20.94 4.11 15.44
N ASN A 198 20.56 2.93 15.94
CA ASN A 198 21.34 2.17 16.92
C ASN A 198 21.98 0.89 16.34
N ASP A 199 21.74 0.58 15.07
CA ASP A 199 22.37 -0.54 14.37
C ASP A 199 22.81 -0.13 12.95
N TYR A 200 24.11 0.12 12.79
CA TYR A 200 24.73 0.46 11.50
C TYR A 200 25.04 -0.76 10.64
N SER A 201 24.88 -1.99 11.15
CA SER A 201 25.13 -3.21 10.39
C SER A 201 23.99 -3.54 9.42
N GLY A 202 22.81 -2.96 9.62
CA GLY A 202 21.60 -3.22 8.84
C GLY A 202 20.88 -4.52 9.22
N LYS A 203 21.40 -5.32 10.16
CA LYS A 203 20.79 -6.60 10.56
C LYS A 203 19.41 -6.44 11.17
N SER A 204 19.17 -5.33 11.86
CA SER A 204 17.89 -5.09 12.53
C SER A 204 16.76 -4.77 11.55
N ILE A 205 17.07 -4.22 10.36
CA ILE A 205 16.06 -3.75 9.39
C ILE A 205 15.72 -4.77 8.29
N GLN A 206 16.50 -5.85 8.18
CA GLN A 206 16.39 -6.90 7.17
C GLN A 206 15.36 -7.98 7.54
#